data_AF-A0A2J2HCK2-F1
#
_entry.id   AF-A0A2J2HCK2-F1
#
_cell.length_a   1.000
_cell.length_b   1.000
_cell.length_c   1.000
_cell.angle_alpha   90.00
_cell.angle_beta   90.00
_cell.angle_gamma   90.00
#
_symmetry.space_group_name_H-M   'P 1'
#
loop_
_entity.id
_entity.type
_entity.pdbx_description
1 polymer ?
#
loop_
_entity_poly.entity_id
_entity_poly.type
_entity_poly.pdbx_seq_one_letter_code
_entity_poly.pdbx_strand_id
1 'polypeptide(L)' 'MGMGELDELITKLLKERLGEDAELAIKLYTAYKERGRRGVLEVINEILREVGVEVSMGED' A
#
# COMPACT_ATOMS: atom_id res chain seq x y z
N MET A 1 18.78 11.70 -8.76
CA MET A 1 17.39 11.79 -8.28
C MET A 1 17.40 11.55 -6.79
N GLY A 2 16.83 12.45 -6.01
CA GLY A 2 16.64 12.22 -4.58
C GLY A 2 15.60 11.14 -4.33
N MET A 3 15.65 10.49 -3.17
CA MET A 3 14.67 9.45 -2.80
C MET A 3 13.23 9.99 -2.82
N GLY A 4 13.03 11.26 -2.43
CA GLY A 4 11.72 11.93 -2.50
C GLY A 4 11.22 12.20 -3.92
N GLU A 5 12.10 12.49 -4.88
CA GLU A 5 11.69 12.72 -6.28
C GLU A 5 11.18 11.43 -6.94
N LEU A 6 11.77 10.28 -6.59
CA LEU A 6 11.30 8.99 -7.09
C LEU A 6 9.92 8.63 -6.52
N ASP A 7 9.69 8.91 -5.23
CA ASP A 7 8.40 8.67 -4.57
C ASP A 7 7.27 9.50 -5.21
N GLU A 8 7.54 10.75 -5.56
CA GLU A 8 6.61 11.62 -6.27
C GLU A 8 6.28 11.10 -7.67
N LEU A 9 7.28 10.63 -8.42
CA LEU A 9 7.09 10.04 -9.74
C LEU A 9 6.25 8.76 -9.69
N ILE A 10 6.51 7.90 -8.69
CA ILE A 10 5.71 6.67 -8.49
C ILE A 10 4.27 7.04 -8.14
N THR A 11 4.04 7.97 -7.23
CA THR A 11 2.69 8.42 -6.86
C THR A 11 1.95 9.01 -8.07
N LYS A 12 2.63 9.82 -8.87
CA LYS A 12 2.07 10.40 -10.11
C LYS A 12 1.69 9.30 -11.11
N LEU A 13 2.58 8.34 -11.35
CA LEU A 13 2.33 7.20 -12.22
C LEU A 13 1.10 6.39 -11.76
N LEU A 14 0.99 6.10 -10.47
CA LEU A 14 -0.13 5.36 -9.91
C LEU A 14 -1.46 6.11 -10.12
N LYS A 15 -1.50 7.43 -9.86
CA LYS A 15 -2.68 8.26 -10.11
C LYS A 15 -3.09 8.28 -11.59
N GLU A 16 -2.13 8.46 -12.49
CA GLU A 16 -2.39 8.52 -13.93
C GLU A 16 -2.90 7.18 -14.51
N ARG A 17 -2.44 6.04 -13.96
CA ARG A 17 -2.76 4.71 -14.48
C ARG A 17 -3.98 4.07 -13.84
N LEU A 18 -4.22 4.34 -12.56
CA LEU A 18 -5.24 3.64 -11.78
C LEU A 18 -6.45 4.51 -11.46
N GLY A 19 -6.37 5.84 -11.65
CA GLY A 19 -7.50 6.73 -11.38
C GLY A 19 -8.00 6.61 -9.94
N GLU A 20 -9.26 6.22 -9.77
CA GLU A 20 -9.90 6.03 -8.46
C GLU A 20 -9.24 4.91 -7.63
N ASP A 21 -8.70 3.87 -8.28
CA ASP A 21 -8.01 2.76 -7.60
C ASP A 21 -6.59 3.13 -7.11
N ALA A 22 -6.10 4.32 -7.46
CA ALA A 22 -4.74 4.75 -7.14
C ALA A 22 -4.50 4.89 -5.64
N GLU A 23 -5.54 5.24 -4.87
CA GLU A 23 -5.42 5.45 -3.42
C GLU A 23 -4.91 4.21 -2.70
N LEU A 24 -5.49 3.04 -3.02
CA LEU A 24 -5.05 1.76 -2.47
C LEU A 24 -3.60 1.45 -2.87
N ALA A 25 -3.26 1.61 -4.15
CA ALA A 25 -1.92 1.32 -4.63
C ALA A 25 -0.85 2.22 -3.97
N ILE A 26 -1.16 3.50 -3.75
CA ILE A 26 -0.30 4.46 -3.05
C ILE A 26 -0.13 4.06 -1.57
N LYS A 27 -1.23 3.63 -0.91
CA LYS A 27 -1.20 3.17 0.48
C LYS A 27 -0.29 1.95 0.63
N LEU A 28 -0.41 0.96 -0.26
CA LEU A 28 0.43 -0.25 -0.27
C LEU A 28 1.91 0.06 -0.57
N TYR A 29 2.17 0.94 -1.55
CA TYR A 29 3.52 1.38 -1.88
C TYR A 29 4.19 2.09 -0.69
N THR A 30 3.49 3.03 -0.06
CA THR A 30 4.00 3.75 1.12
C THR A 30 4.30 2.78 2.26
N ALA A 31 3.37 1.85 2.54
CA ALA A 31 3.56 0.86 3.58
C ALA A 31 4.76 -0.07 3.31
N TYR A 32 4.98 -0.45 2.05
CA TYR A 32 6.15 -1.21 1.65
C TYR A 32 7.44 -0.42 1.86
N LYS A 33 7.46 0.86 1.49
CA LYS A 33 8.64 1.73 1.67
C LYS A 33 9.03 1.87 3.14
N GLU A 34 8.03 1.99 4.03
CA GLU A 34 8.27 2.23 5.46
C GLU A 34 8.58 0.97 6.26
N ARG A 35 7.89 -0.14 5.98
CA ARG A 35 7.92 -1.36 6.81
C ARG A 35 8.09 -2.65 6.00
N GLY A 36 8.40 -2.55 4.72
CA GLY A 36 8.52 -3.69 3.81
C GLY A 36 7.24 -4.50 3.72
N ARG A 37 7.38 -5.81 3.54
CA ARG A 37 6.26 -6.76 3.46
C ARG A 37 5.31 -6.65 4.66
N ARG A 38 5.81 -6.37 5.86
CA ARG A 38 4.97 -6.26 7.06
C ARG A 38 3.97 -5.12 6.96
N GLY A 39 4.39 -3.93 6.51
CA GLY A 39 3.47 -2.80 6.34
C GLY A 39 2.39 -3.08 5.32
N VAL A 40 2.73 -3.75 4.22
CA VAL A 40 1.76 -4.17 3.20
C VAL A 40 0.71 -5.10 3.80
N LEU A 41 1.12 -6.09 4.59
CA LEU A 41 0.20 -7.03 5.25
C LEU A 41 -0.68 -6.33 6.29
N GLU A 42 -0.14 -5.36 7.05
CA GLU A 42 -0.92 -4.54 7.98
C GLU A 42 -2.04 -3.76 7.26
N VAL A 43 -1.72 -3.12 6.14
CA VAL A 43 -2.71 -2.38 5.31
C VAL A 43 -3.76 -3.32 4.71
N ILE A 44 -3.34 -4.48 4.16
CA ILE A 44 -4.28 -5.45 3.60
C ILE A 44 -5.24 -5.96 4.68
N ASN A 45 -4.74 -6.28 5.88
CA ASN A 45 -5.57 -6.74 6.97
C ASN A 45 -6.58 -5.67 7.45
N GLU A 46 -6.18 -4.40 7.45
CA GLU A 46 -7.09 -3.30 7.76
C GLU A 46 -8.26 -3.25 6.77
N ILE A 47 -7.97 -3.30 5.47
CA ILE A 47 -8.99 -3.29 4.40
C ILE A 47 -9.89 -4.52 4.47
N LEU A 48 -9.33 -5.69 4.74
CA LEU A 48 -10.10 -6.92 4.90
C LEU A 48 -11.07 -6.81 6.10
N ARG A 49 -10.64 -6.21 7.21
CA ARG A 49 -11.51 -5.96 8.37
C ARG A 49 -12.65 -4.99 8.05
N GLU A 50 -12.40 -3.96 7.25
CA GLU A 50 -13.45 -3.02 6.81
C GLU A 50 -14.57 -3.71 6.02
N VAL A 51 -14.25 -4.79 5.29
CA VAL A 51 -15.24 -5.62 4.57
C VAL A 51 -15.73 -6.83 5.36
N GLY A 52 -15.43 -6.88 6.67
CA GLY A 52 -15.90 -7.94 7.57
C GLY A 52 -15.12 -9.26 7.49
N VAL A 53 -13.92 -9.24 6.90
CA VAL A 53 -13.03 -10.40 6.81
C VAL A 53 -11.92 -10.29 7.86
N GLU A 54 -11.97 -11.15 8.88
CA GLU A 54 -10.88 -11.29 9.84
C GLU A 54 -9.89 -12.36 9.38
N VAL A 55 -8.67 -11.96 9.03
CA VAL A 55 -7.58 -12.89 8.72
C VAL A 55 -6.72 -13.06 9.97
N SER A 56 -6.73 -14.27 10.54
CA SER A 56 -5.72 -14.68 11.51
C SER A 56 -4.40 -14.83 10.75
N MET A 57 -3.44 -13.94 10.98
CA MET A 57 -2.08 -14.18 10.51
C MET A 57 -1.53 -15.34 11.34
N GLY A 58 -1.58 -16.56 10.78
CA GLY A 58 -0.94 -17.72 11.38
C GLY A 58 0.54 -17.43 11.61
N GLU A 59 1.05 -17.84 12.77
CA GLU A 59 2.48 -17.85 13.04
C GLU A 59 3.11 -18.92 12.16
N ASP A 60 3.75 -18.51 11.05
CA ASP A 60 4.74 -19.33 10.34
C ASP A 60 6.09 -19.27 11.08
#